data_AF-A0AAV8HT37-F1
#
_entry.id   AF-A0AAV8HT37-F1
#
_cell.length_a   1.000
_cell.length_b   1.000
_cell.length_c   1.000
_cell.angle_alpha   90.00
_cell.angle_beta   90.00
_cell.angle_gamma   90.00
#
_symmetry.space_group_name_H-M   'P 1'
#
loop_
_entity.id
_entity.type
_entity.pdbx_description
1 polymer ?
#
loop_
_entity_poly.entity_id
_entity_poly.type
_entity_poly.pdbx_seq_one_letter_code
_entity_poly.pdbx_strand_id
1 'polypeptide(L)'
;MVSCKPSPRFLSTTLLRFAVFVTVCKGDSDPTDGFTAVSLDESNFKLQQPYNLDPSERYSFENGIRKLWVYSNDEPFKQDSDTKPRTEIRMTGYDYSDGVWQFEGHGYVPSGTTGVSIMQIFGADNQATSIMLRVYI
;
A
#
# COMPACT_ATOMS: atom_id res chain seq x y z
N MET A 1 5.92 5.58 0.93
CA MET A 1 5.68 5.07 -0.44
C MET A 1 6.72 5.67 -1.35
N VAL A 2 7.28 4.88 -2.25
CA VAL A 2 8.29 5.33 -3.21
C VAL A 2 7.97 4.80 -4.61
N SER A 3 8.31 5.54 -5.67
CA SER A 3 8.14 5.14 -7.07
C SER A 3 9.48 5.05 -7.78
N CYS A 4 9.62 4.13 -8.74
CA CYS A 4 10.88 3.90 -9.43
C CYS A 4 11.34 5.18 -10.16
N LYS A 5 12.63 5.53 -10.03
CA LYS A 5 13.22 6.68 -10.72
C LYS A 5 13.10 6.49 -12.24
N PRO A 6 12.72 7.54 -12.99
CA PRO A 6 12.78 7.50 -14.44
C PRO A 6 14.21 7.15 -14.89
N SER A 7 14.34 6.14 -15.75
CA SER A 7 15.64 5.80 -16.34
C SER A 7 16.15 6.97 -17.18
N PRO A 8 17.38 7.49 -16.94
CA PRO A 8 18.00 8.39 -17.89
C PRO A 8 18.27 7.61 -19.19
N ARG A 9 17.71 8.09 -20.31
CA ARG A 9 18.02 7.54 -21.64
C ARG A 9 19.51 7.80 -21.94
N PHE A 10 20.37 6.84 -21.66
CA PHE A 10 21.76 6.87 -22.10
C PHE A 10 21.83 6.48 -23.59
N LEU A 11 22.21 7.41 -24.47
CA LEU A 11 22.78 7.05 -25.77
C LEU A 11 24.16 6.43 -25.51
N SER A 12 24.23 5.10 -25.48
CA SER A 12 25.48 4.36 -25.29
C SER A 12 26.21 4.20 -26.61
N THR A 13 27.32 4.93 -26.79
CA THR A 13 28.39 4.55 -27.74
C THR A 13 29.41 3.66 -27.03
N THR A 14 29.52 2.44 -27.53
CA THR A 14 30.37 1.30 -27.12
C THR A 14 31.83 1.65 -26.78
N LEU A 15 32.39 1.00 -25.73
CA LEU A 15 33.67 0.29 -25.82
C LEU A 15 33.79 -0.76 -24.68
N LEU A 16 33.84 -2.03 -25.06
CA LEU A 16 33.88 -3.20 -24.16
C LEU A 16 35.27 -3.32 -23.50
N ARG A 17 35.34 -3.22 -22.16
CA ARG A 17 36.51 -3.66 -21.38
C ARG A 17 36.06 -4.75 -20.41
N PHE A 18 36.52 -5.98 -20.63
CA PHE A 18 36.28 -7.12 -19.76
C PHE A 18 37.19 -7.02 -18.52
N ALA A 19 36.61 -6.76 -17.36
CA ALA A 19 37.22 -6.99 -16.07
C ALA A 19 36.22 -7.80 -15.23
N VAL A 20 36.61 -9.01 -14.83
CA VAL A 20 35.82 -9.85 -13.92
C VAL A 20 36.14 -9.40 -12.50
N PHE A 21 35.27 -8.55 -11.95
CA PHE A 21 35.24 -8.25 -10.52
C PHE A 21 34.22 -9.17 -9.85
N VAL A 22 34.68 -10.12 -9.04
CA VAL A 22 33.79 -10.85 -8.12
C VAL A 22 33.60 -9.97 -6.89
N THR A 23 32.59 -9.11 -6.93
CA THR A 23 32.14 -8.36 -5.76
C THR A 23 31.21 -9.28 -4.97
N VAL A 24 31.63 -9.69 -3.77
CA VAL A 24 30.68 -10.20 -2.77
C VAL A 24 29.88 -8.99 -2.28
N CYS A 25 28.71 -8.76 -2.87
CA CYS A 25 27.82 -7.70 -2.41
C CYS A 25 27.32 -8.06 -1.01
N LYS A 26 27.87 -7.38 0.00
CA LYS A 26 27.23 -7.26 1.30
C LYS A 26 25.88 -6.60 1.03
N GLY A 27 24.79 -7.35 1.19
CA GLY A 27 23.42 -6.86 0.97
C GLY A 27 23.07 -5.85 2.06
N ASP A 28 23.54 -4.62 1.87
CA ASP A 28 23.37 -3.45 2.75
C ASP A 28 22.97 -2.23 1.88
N SER A 29 22.49 -2.47 0.65
CA SER A 29 21.88 -1.43 -0.18
C SER A 29 20.54 -1.04 0.42
N ASP A 30 20.27 0.26 0.50
CA ASP A 30 18.99 0.79 0.96
C ASP A 30 17.88 0.14 0.12
N PRO A 31 16.84 -0.48 0.73
CA PRO A 31 15.76 -1.12 -0.02
C PRO A 31 14.98 -0.14 -0.90
N THR A 32 15.20 1.17 -0.75
CA THR A 32 14.63 2.23 -1.59
C THR A 32 15.61 2.78 -2.63
N ASP A 33 16.80 2.19 -2.76
CA ASP A 33 17.76 2.53 -3.82
C ASP A 33 17.11 2.35 -5.20
N GLY A 34 17.21 3.38 -6.04
CA GLY A 34 16.53 3.42 -7.34
C GLY A 34 15.09 3.94 -7.30
N PHE A 35 14.54 4.26 -6.13
CA PHE A 35 13.23 4.88 -5.99
C PHE A 35 13.31 6.36 -5.58
N THR A 36 12.19 7.07 -5.75
CA THR A 36 11.94 8.45 -5.31
C THR A 36 10.76 8.45 -4.34
N ALA A 37 10.91 9.15 -3.22
CA ALA A 37 9.84 9.28 -2.25
C ALA A 37 8.63 10.03 -2.83
N VAL A 38 7.45 9.48 -2.58
CA VAL A 38 6.17 10.11 -2.90
C VAL A 38 5.72 10.93 -1.70
N SER A 39 5.38 12.21 -1.92
CA SER A 39 4.89 13.09 -0.86
C SER A 39 3.45 12.78 -0.55
N LEU A 40 3.18 12.25 0.65
CA LEU A 40 1.83 11.96 1.13
C LEU A 40 1.49 12.88 2.29
N ASP A 41 0.27 13.41 2.29
CA ASP A 41 -0.33 14.14 3.39
C ASP A 41 -1.78 13.65 3.65
N GLU A 42 -2.46 14.24 4.64
CA GLU A 42 -3.82 13.83 5.01
C GLU A 42 -4.84 13.96 3.87
N SER A 43 -4.61 14.85 2.90
CA SER A 43 -5.50 14.98 1.74
C SER A 43 -5.44 13.76 0.81
N ASN A 44 -4.36 12.97 0.88
CA ASN A 44 -4.24 11.72 0.15
C ASN A 44 -4.97 10.56 0.84
N PHE A 45 -5.45 10.71 2.08
CA PHE A 45 -6.01 9.62 2.86
C PHE A 45 -7.52 9.72 2.96
N LYS A 46 -8.21 8.94 2.13
CA LYS A 46 -9.67 8.84 2.14
C LYS A 46 -10.12 7.67 3.01
N LEU A 47 -10.72 7.99 4.15
CA LEU A 47 -11.37 7.00 4.99
C LEU A 47 -12.57 6.37 4.25
N GLN A 48 -12.65 5.04 4.32
CA GLN A 48 -13.83 4.27 3.99
C GLN A 48 -14.23 3.49 5.24
N GLN A 49 -15.51 3.55 5.60
CA GLN A 49 -16.08 2.88 6.76
C GLN A 49 -17.50 2.40 6.43
N PRO A 50 -18.15 1.56 7.27
CA PRO A 50 -19.54 1.16 7.06
C PRO A 50 -20.45 2.38 6.80
N TYR A 51 -21.30 2.32 5.78
CA TYR A 51 -22.05 3.49 5.31
C TYR A 51 -23.02 4.06 6.35
N ASN A 52 -23.41 3.25 7.33
CA ASN A 52 -24.41 3.55 8.36
C ASN A 52 -23.81 3.95 9.71
N LEU A 53 -22.48 4.08 9.82
CA LEU A 53 -21.79 4.42 11.06
C LEU A 53 -21.04 5.74 10.94
N ASP A 54 -20.93 6.44 12.08
CA ASP A 54 -20.08 7.62 12.18
C ASP A 54 -18.59 7.21 12.13
N PRO A 55 -17.69 8.03 11.52
CA PRO A 55 -16.27 7.72 11.46
C PRO A 55 -15.64 7.40 12.83
N SER A 56 -16.03 8.14 13.87
CA SER A 56 -15.50 7.98 15.24
C SER A 56 -15.82 6.61 15.86
N GLU A 57 -16.80 5.89 15.32
CA GLU A 57 -17.18 4.56 15.81
C GLU A 57 -16.24 3.45 15.32
N ARG A 58 -15.46 3.70 14.25
CA ARG A 58 -14.59 2.69 13.61
C ARG A 58 -13.17 3.17 13.35
N TYR A 59 -12.92 4.47 13.50
CA TYR A 59 -11.66 5.10 13.15
C TYR A 59 -11.26 6.17 14.16
N SER A 60 -9.96 6.21 14.46
CA SER A 60 -9.33 7.36 15.11
C SER A 60 -7.92 7.61 14.60
N PHE A 61 -7.47 8.86 14.73
CA PHE A 61 -6.09 9.26 14.41
C PHE A 61 -5.55 10.18 15.49
N GLU A 62 -4.61 9.67 16.27
CA GLU A 62 -4.03 10.35 17.41
C GLU A 62 -2.52 10.09 17.44
N ASN A 63 -1.72 11.14 17.59
CA ASN A 63 -0.27 11.04 17.72
C ASN A 63 0.42 10.21 16.62
N GLY A 64 -0.06 10.34 15.37
CA GLY A 64 0.49 9.60 14.23
C GLY A 64 0.03 8.14 14.12
N ILE A 65 -0.82 7.65 15.03
CA ILE A 65 -1.35 6.28 15.00
C ILE A 65 -2.79 6.31 14.50
N ARG A 66 -3.04 5.64 13.38
CA ARG A 66 -4.41 5.35 12.91
C ARG A 66 -4.86 4.04 13.51
N LYS A 67 -6.02 4.06 14.15
CA LYS A 67 -6.71 2.86 14.61
C LYS A 67 -7.92 2.65 13.70
N LEU A 68 -8.03 1.47 13.14
CA LEU A 68 -9.14 1.04 12.30
C LEU A 68 -9.63 -0.28 12.87
N TRP A 69 -10.90 -0.35 13.24
CA TRP A 69 -11.51 -1.60 13.66
C TRP A 69 -12.79 -1.81 12.86
N VAL A 70 -13.11 -3.07 12.60
CA VAL A 70 -14.26 -3.48 11.80
C VAL A 70 -14.79 -4.77 12.40
N TYR A 71 -16.10 -4.90 12.47
CA TYR A 71 -16.75 -6.13 12.92
C TYR A 71 -17.38 -6.88 11.75
N SER A 72 -17.48 -8.20 11.89
CA SER A 72 -18.02 -9.07 10.84
C SER A 72 -19.50 -8.81 10.54
N ASN A 73 -20.21 -8.17 11.47
CA ASN A 73 -21.62 -7.80 11.38
C ASN A 73 -21.85 -6.30 11.11
N ASP A 74 -20.78 -5.54 10.83
CA ASP A 74 -20.95 -4.19 10.30
C ASP A 74 -21.57 -4.24 8.89
N GLU A 75 -22.01 -3.09 8.38
CA GLU A 75 -22.46 -2.96 7.00
C GLU A 75 -21.26 -2.73 6.04
N PRO A 76 -21.43 -2.94 4.72
CA PRO A 76 -20.42 -2.57 3.73
C PRO A 76 -20.11 -1.07 3.71
N PHE A 77 -19.02 -0.69 3.03
CA PHE A 77 -18.68 0.73 2.82
C PHE A 77 -19.73 1.48 1.97
N LYS A 78 -20.43 0.78 1.09
CA LYS A 78 -21.47 1.36 0.24
C LYS A 78 -22.78 0.64 0.46
N GLN A 79 -23.85 1.41 0.52
CA GLN A 79 -25.21 0.86 0.53
C GLN A 79 -25.41 -0.03 -0.70
N ASP A 80 -26.17 -1.12 -0.51
CA ASP A 80 -26.49 -2.12 -1.53
C ASP A 80 -25.27 -2.85 -2.14
N SER A 81 -24.12 -2.83 -1.46
CA SER A 81 -22.95 -3.62 -1.85
C SER A 81 -22.99 -5.01 -1.22
N ASP A 82 -22.60 -6.02 -1.99
CA ASP A 82 -22.39 -7.41 -1.52
C ASP A 82 -21.01 -7.64 -0.88
N THR A 83 -20.15 -6.61 -0.85
CA THR A 83 -18.81 -6.72 -0.30
C THR A 83 -18.85 -6.77 1.23
N LYS A 84 -17.83 -7.40 1.82
CA LYS A 84 -17.72 -7.45 3.28
C LYS A 84 -17.43 -6.06 3.88
N PRO A 85 -17.73 -5.86 5.18
CA PRO A 85 -17.43 -4.62 5.88
C PRO A 85 -15.94 -4.30 5.86
N ARG A 86 -15.64 -3.01 5.91
CA ARG A 86 -14.27 -2.49 5.93
C ARG A 86 -14.21 -1.19 6.71
N THR A 87 -13.10 -0.99 7.39
CA THR A 87 -12.64 0.34 7.78
C THR A 87 -11.21 0.46 7.31
N GLU A 88 -10.98 1.27 6.28
CA GLU A 88 -9.72 1.33 5.56
C GLU A 88 -9.37 2.77 5.15
N ILE A 89 -8.08 3.04 4.95
CA ILE A 89 -7.62 4.25 4.27
C ILE A 89 -7.34 3.90 2.81
N ARG A 90 -8.10 4.52 1.90
CA ARG A 90 -7.75 4.56 0.48
C ARG A 90 -6.79 5.71 0.23
N MET A 91 -5.63 5.41 -0.33
CA MET A 91 -4.70 6.42 -0.82
C MET A 91 -5.20 6.98 -2.17
N THR A 92 -5.25 8.30 -2.30
CA THR A 92 -5.71 9.01 -3.51
C THR A 92 -4.68 10.04 -3.99
N GLY A 93 -4.75 10.40 -5.28
CA GLY A 93 -3.80 11.35 -5.90
C GLY A 93 -2.52 10.69 -6.45
N TYR A 94 -2.35 9.40 -6.19
CA TYR A 94 -1.27 8.55 -6.73
C TYR A 94 -1.83 7.21 -7.21
N ASP A 95 -3.01 7.23 -7.86
CA ASP A 95 -3.51 6.06 -8.57
C ASP A 95 -2.51 5.73 -9.69
N TYR A 96 -1.78 4.63 -9.54
CA TYR A 96 -0.67 4.31 -10.43
C TYR A 96 -1.15 3.51 -11.64
N SER A 97 -0.60 3.83 -12.81
CA SER A 97 -0.92 3.18 -14.09
C SER A 97 0.24 2.39 -14.67
N ASP A 98 1.47 2.71 -14.27
CA ASP A 98 2.70 2.09 -14.76
C ASP A 98 3.83 2.12 -13.71
N GLY A 99 4.97 1.54 -14.11
CA GLY A 99 6.20 1.53 -13.31
C GLY A 99 6.21 0.52 -12.17
N VAL A 100 7.22 0.66 -11.32
CA VAL A 100 7.39 -0.16 -10.11
C VAL A 100 7.26 0.76 -8.90
N TRP A 101 6.43 0.34 -7.95
CA TRP A 101 6.10 1.08 -6.74
C TRP A 101 6.39 0.22 -5.52
N GLN A 102 6.83 0.87 -4.45
CA GLN A 102 7.11 0.21 -3.18
C GLN A 102 6.35 0.89 -2.04
N PHE A 103 5.76 0.03 -1.22
CA PHE A 103 4.94 0.38 -0.07
C PHE A 103 5.56 -0.25 1.16
N GLU A 104 5.58 0.50 2.24
CA GLU A 104 6.04 0.06 3.55
C GLU A 104 5.09 0.64 4.58
N GLY A 105 4.84 -0.11 5.65
CA GLY A 105 4.05 0.34 6.78
C GLY A 105 4.18 -0.62 7.95
N HIS A 106 4.01 -0.08 9.15
CA HIS A 106 3.92 -0.86 10.37
C HIS A 106 2.45 -0.98 10.78
N GLY A 107 2.04 -2.19 11.16
CA GLY A 107 0.69 -2.47 11.61
C GLY A 107 0.69 -3.48 12.75
N TYR A 108 -0.29 -3.36 13.63
CA TYR A 108 -0.55 -4.31 14.70
C TYR A 108 -1.97 -4.84 14.56
N VAL A 109 -2.11 -6.17 14.54
CA VAL A 109 -3.41 -6.85 14.53
C VAL A 109 -3.62 -7.45 15.92
N PRO A 110 -4.65 -7.03 16.67
CA PRO A 110 -4.92 -7.57 18.00
C PRO A 110 -5.17 -9.08 17.99
N SER A 111 -4.69 -9.79 19.02
CA SER A 111 -4.99 -11.20 19.23
C SER A 111 -6.50 -11.48 19.25
N GLY A 112 -6.91 -12.62 18.70
CA GLY A 112 -8.32 -12.97 18.51
C GLY A 112 -8.94 -12.42 17.21
N THR A 113 -8.18 -11.67 16.40
CA THR A 113 -8.61 -11.20 15.08
C THR A 113 -8.20 -12.19 13.99
N THR A 114 -9.15 -12.61 13.15
CA THR A 114 -8.88 -13.56 12.07
C THR A 114 -9.60 -13.19 10.76
N GLY A 115 -8.99 -13.52 9.62
CA GLY A 115 -9.57 -13.31 8.29
C GLY A 115 -9.62 -11.85 7.82
N VAL A 116 -8.95 -10.94 8.54
CA VAL A 116 -8.91 -9.50 8.20
C VAL A 116 -7.93 -9.21 7.09
N SER A 117 -8.29 -8.29 6.20
CA SER A 117 -7.38 -7.74 5.20
C SER A 117 -6.71 -6.48 5.75
N ILE A 118 -5.38 -6.41 5.68
CA ILE A 118 -4.61 -5.26 6.19
C ILE A 118 -3.96 -4.43 5.07
N MET A 119 -3.91 -4.96 3.85
CA MET A 119 -3.40 -4.27 2.67
C MET A 119 -4.09 -4.84 1.44
N GLN A 120 -4.47 -3.97 0.51
CA GLN A 120 -4.95 -4.39 -0.81
C GLN A 120 -4.39 -3.49 -1.90
N ILE A 121 -4.24 -4.07 -3.07
CA ILE A 121 -3.91 -3.40 -4.33
C ILE A 121 -5.01 -3.74 -5.34
N PHE A 122 -5.66 -2.70 -5.86
CA PHE A 122 -6.70 -2.83 -6.88
C PHE A 122 -6.08 -3.14 -8.25
N GLY A 123 -6.73 -4.00 -9.03
CA GLY A 123 -6.22 -4.51 -10.30
C GLY A 123 -6.64 -3.73 -11.55
N ALA A 124 -6.95 -2.45 -11.37
CA ALA A 124 -7.47 -1.55 -12.41
C ALA A 124 -8.70 -2.14 -13.14
N ASP A 125 -8.70 -2.16 -14.47
CA ASP A 125 -9.91 -2.40 -15.27
C ASP A 125 -10.30 -3.88 -15.39
N ASN A 126 -9.34 -4.79 -15.31
CA ASN A 126 -9.58 -6.21 -15.62
C ASN A 126 -9.84 -7.06 -14.37
N GLN A 127 -9.50 -6.56 -13.18
CA GLN A 127 -9.66 -7.29 -11.92
C GLN A 127 -9.95 -6.31 -10.78
N ALA A 128 -10.89 -6.65 -9.91
CA ALA A 128 -11.19 -5.83 -8.74
C ALA A 128 -9.98 -5.72 -7.80
N THR A 129 -9.18 -6.77 -7.62
CA THR A 129 -8.04 -6.78 -6.70
C THR A 129 -6.93 -7.65 -7.27
N SER A 130 -5.71 -7.13 -7.33
CA SER A 130 -4.53 -7.92 -7.74
C SER A 130 -3.84 -8.58 -6.54
N ILE A 131 -3.73 -7.87 -5.42
CA ILE A 131 -3.09 -8.39 -4.20
C ILE A 131 -3.93 -7.99 -2.99
N MET A 132 -4.10 -8.92 -2.05
CA MET A 132 -4.71 -8.66 -0.76
C MET A 132 -3.98 -9.47 0.32
N LEU A 133 -3.46 -8.78 1.33
CA LEU A 133 -2.80 -9.40 2.46
C LEU A 133 -3.80 -9.63 3.58
N ARG A 134 -4.06 -10.90 3.90
CA ARG A 134 -4.93 -11.31 4.99
C ARG A 134 -4.15 -11.90 6.15
N VAL A 135 -4.63 -11.65 7.36
CA VAL A 135 -4.05 -12.13 8.61
C VAL A 135 -5.02 -13.10 9.30
N TYR A 136 -4.48 -14.23 9.77
CA TYR A 136 -5.19 -15.26 10.51
C TYR A 136 -4.36 -15.58 11.76
N ILE A 137 -4.81 -15.09 12.92
CA ILE A 137 -4.17 -15.26 14.23
C ILE A 137 -5.15 -15.97 15.16
#